data_AF-A0A7S2Y6F5-F1
#
_entry.id   AF-A0A7S2Y6F5-F1
#
_cell.length_a   1.000
_cell.length_b   1.000
_cell.length_c   1.000
_cell.angle_alpha   90.00
_cell.angle_beta   90.00
_cell.angle_gamma   90.00
#
_symmetry.space_group_name_H-M   'P 1'
#
loop_
_entity.id
_entity.type
_entity.pdbx_description
1 polymer ?
#
loop_
_entity_poly.entity_id
_entity_poly.type
_entity_poly.pdbx_seq_one_letter_code
_entity_poly.pdbx_strand_id
1 'polypeptide(L)'
;SLDYSGNFCRMLGYDNPSFDELMRLYLCIHTDHEGGNASAHATHLVGSTLSDPYLSYAGGLNALAGPLHGLANQEVLKWIQELKAKFDAQGKPITKETITEFAWETLNAKKVIPGYGHAVLRKTDPRYTCQREFALKHMPDDELFQVVDTIYSVMPGILTEHGKVANPYPNVDSHSGVLLWHYGFTQFQYYTVLFGVSRGVGALSQLYWDRALGLPLERPKSVTPEWLWKQVS
;
A
#
# COMPACT_ATOMS: atom_id res chain seq x y z
N SER A 1 11.38 -22.90 18.47
CA SER A 1 11.92 -22.17 17.30
C SER A 1 10.90 -21.13 16.86
N LEU A 2 11.32 -20.10 16.12
CA LEU A 2 10.45 -19.07 15.55
C LEU A 2 10.11 -19.39 14.10
N ASP A 3 8.94 -18.94 13.61
CA ASP A 3 8.59 -18.93 12.18
C ASP A 3 9.27 -17.76 11.43
N TYR A 4 9.02 -17.64 10.13
CA TYR A 4 9.64 -16.62 9.26
C TYR A 4 9.45 -15.20 9.79
N SER A 5 8.20 -14.83 10.09
CA SER A 5 7.87 -13.48 10.57
C SER A 5 8.37 -13.25 11.98
N GLY A 6 8.21 -14.25 12.87
CA GLY A 6 8.74 -14.16 14.24
C GLY A 6 10.27 -13.95 14.27
N ASN A 7 11.01 -14.67 13.43
CA ASN A 7 12.45 -14.49 13.30
C ASN A 7 12.80 -13.11 12.70
N PHE A 8 12.04 -12.64 11.70
CA PHE A 8 12.23 -11.30 11.13
C PHE A 8 12.02 -10.20 12.18
N CYS A 9 10.97 -10.28 13.00
CA CYS A 9 10.73 -9.35 14.11
C CYS A 9 11.89 -9.34 15.12
N ARG A 10 12.45 -10.51 15.48
CA ARG A 10 13.63 -10.56 16.36
C ARG A 10 14.85 -9.88 15.75
N MET A 11 15.11 -10.08 14.45
CA MET A 11 16.21 -9.41 13.75
C MET A 11 16.03 -7.89 13.66
N LEU A 12 14.78 -7.42 13.62
CA LEU A 12 14.44 -6.00 13.70
C LEU A 12 14.55 -5.42 15.12
N GLY A 13 14.78 -6.26 16.14
CA GLY A 13 14.87 -5.84 17.54
C GLY A 13 13.53 -5.76 18.28
N TYR A 14 12.47 -6.39 17.76
CA TYR A 14 11.13 -6.41 18.37
C TYR A 14 10.80 -7.79 18.96
N ASP A 15 10.31 -7.81 20.19
CA ASP A 15 9.95 -9.02 20.93
C ASP A 15 8.47 -9.13 21.34
N ASN A 16 7.66 -8.13 20.98
CA ASN A 16 6.22 -8.10 21.26
C ASN A 16 5.46 -9.17 20.44
N PRO A 17 4.79 -10.14 21.07
CA PRO A 17 4.05 -11.20 20.36
C PRO A 17 2.94 -10.67 19.44
N SER A 18 2.32 -9.54 19.79
CA SER A 18 1.28 -8.90 18.97
C SER A 18 1.89 -8.22 17.74
N PHE A 19 3.13 -7.74 17.82
CA PHE A 19 3.87 -7.25 16.64
C PHE A 19 4.27 -8.40 15.72
N ASP A 20 4.60 -9.59 16.25
CA ASP A 20 4.83 -10.78 15.44
C ASP A 20 3.56 -11.14 14.62
N GLU A 21 2.38 -11.10 15.25
CA GLU A 21 1.09 -11.32 14.58
C GLU A 21 0.81 -10.27 13.51
N LEU A 22 1.08 -8.99 13.80
CA LEU A 22 0.99 -7.92 12.79
C LEU A 22 1.91 -8.22 11.61
N MET A 23 3.16 -8.64 11.85
CA MET A 23 4.11 -8.90 10.78
C MET A 23 3.72 -10.15 9.97
N ARG A 24 3.15 -11.18 10.59
CA ARG A 24 2.55 -12.34 9.88
C ARG A 24 1.43 -11.87 8.94
N LEU A 25 0.51 -11.05 9.43
CA LEU A 25 -0.57 -10.50 8.61
C LEU A 25 -0.02 -9.62 7.48
N TYR A 26 0.83 -8.64 7.82
CA TYR A 26 1.40 -7.66 6.89
C TYR A 26 2.16 -8.36 5.76
N LEU A 27 3.06 -9.28 6.11
CA LEU A 27 3.86 -10.01 5.14
C LEU A 27 3.01 -10.94 4.29
N CYS A 28 1.85 -11.42 4.76
CA CYS A 28 0.95 -12.26 3.99
C CYS A 28 0.13 -11.45 2.96
N ILE A 29 -0.42 -10.31 3.34
CA ILE A 29 -1.39 -9.57 2.50
C ILE A 29 -0.75 -8.68 1.44
N HIS A 30 0.57 -8.42 1.53
CA HIS A 30 1.33 -7.67 0.52
C HIS A 30 2.13 -8.57 -0.44
N THR A 31 2.03 -9.90 -0.29
CA THR A 31 2.85 -10.89 -0.99
C THR A 31 2.81 -10.76 -2.50
N ASP A 32 1.61 -10.56 -3.06
CA ASP A 32 1.40 -10.44 -4.50
C ASP A 32 0.20 -9.54 -4.81
N HIS A 33 0.21 -8.95 -6.01
CA HIS A 33 -0.92 -8.20 -6.56
C HIS A 33 -0.83 -8.13 -8.09
N GLU A 34 -0.91 -9.30 -8.73
CA GLU A 34 -0.79 -9.49 -10.18
C GLU A 34 0.60 -9.10 -10.74
N GLY A 35 0.79 -9.26 -12.05
CA GLY A 35 2.05 -8.98 -12.75
C GLY A 35 2.20 -7.55 -13.29
N GLY A 36 1.13 -6.76 -13.34
CA GLY A 36 1.13 -5.45 -14.01
C GLY A 36 1.74 -4.30 -13.20
N ASN A 37 1.92 -4.48 -11.88
CA ASN A 37 2.58 -3.47 -11.05
C ASN A 37 4.09 -3.44 -11.34
N ALA A 38 4.71 -2.26 -11.23
CA ALA A 38 6.06 -2.02 -11.70
C ALA A 38 7.12 -2.97 -11.10
N SER A 39 7.01 -3.31 -9.81
CA SER A 39 7.96 -4.23 -9.16
C SER A 39 7.85 -5.68 -9.65
N ALA A 40 6.62 -6.17 -9.85
CA ALA A 40 6.40 -7.53 -10.35
C ALA A 40 6.81 -7.62 -11.82
N HIS A 41 6.39 -6.63 -12.62
CA HIS A 41 6.74 -6.58 -14.05
C HIS A 41 8.25 -6.44 -14.25
N ALA A 42 8.94 -5.57 -13.51
CA ALA A 42 10.40 -5.44 -13.61
C ALA A 42 11.12 -6.74 -13.22
N THR A 43 10.65 -7.45 -12.18
CA THR A 43 11.19 -8.76 -11.81
C THR A 43 11.03 -9.77 -12.95
N HIS A 44 9.83 -9.85 -13.53
CA HIS A 44 9.53 -10.71 -14.68
C HIS A 44 10.38 -10.36 -15.91
N LEU A 45 10.42 -9.07 -16.28
CA LEU A 45 11.14 -8.55 -17.44
C LEU A 45 12.63 -8.88 -17.37
N VAL A 46 13.29 -8.58 -16.25
CA VAL A 46 14.70 -8.93 -16.04
C VAL A 46 14.88 -10.44 -16.05
N GLY A 47 13.98 -11.19 -15.40
CA GLY A 47 13.99 -12.66 -15.43
C GLY A 47 13.83 -13.27 -16.82
N SER A 48 13.10 -12.63 -17.72
CA SER A 48 12.92 -13.08 -19.12
C SER A 48 14.22 -13.08 -19.92
N THR A 49 15.24 -12.36 -19.46
CA THR A 49 16.60 -12.35 -20.03
C THR A 49 17.46 -13.54 -19.56
N LEU A 50 16.91 -14.43 -18.74
CA LEU A 50 17.61 -15.49 -18.00
C LEU A 50 18.56 -14.99 -16.91
N SER A 51 18.44 -13.73 -16.50
CA SER A 51 19.05 -13.24 -15.26
C SER A 51 18.52 -14.05 -14.07
N ASP A 52 19.38 -14.32 -13.10
CA ASP A 52 19.03 -15.13 -11.93
C ASP A 52 18.06 -14.37 -10.98
N PRO A 53 17.41 -15.08 -10.04
CA PRO A 53 16.42 -14.49 -9.14
C PRO A 53 16.91 -13.28 -8.32
N TYR A 54 18.19 -13.20 -7.97
CA TYR A 54 18.73 -12.07 -7.21
C TYR A 54 18.77 -10.81 -8.08
N LEU A 55 19.28 -10.91 -9.31
CA LEU A 55 19.32 -9.79 -10.25
C LEU A 55 17.92 -9.34 -10.66
N SER A 56 17.02 -10.29 -10.95
CA SER A 56 15.63 -10.01 -11.29
C SER A 56 14.93 -9.25 -10.17
N TYR A 57 15.05 -9.73 -8.95
CA TYR A 57 14.34 -9.14 -7.83
C TYR A 57 14.95 -7.81 -7.39
N ALA A 58 16.27 -7.63 -7.49
CA ALA A 58 16.90 -6.32 -7.30
C ALA A 58 16.36 -5.28 -8.31
N GLY A 59 16.15 -5.67 -9.58
CA GLY A 59 15.47 -4.83 -10.57
C GLY A 59 14.03 -4.47 -10.14
N GLY A 60 13.29 -5.45 -9.61
CA GLY A 60 11.97 -5.25 -9.03
C GLY A 60 11.94 -4.27 -7.85
N LEU A 61 12.92 -4.35 -6.94
CA LEU A 61 13.04 -3.46 -5.79
C LEU A 61 13.37 -2.02 -6.21
N ASN A 62 14.20 -1.83 -7.24
CA ASN A 62 14.46 -0.49 -7.78
C ASN A 62 13.18 0.16 -8.33
N ALA A 63 12.32 -0.62 -8.98
CA ALA A 63 11.00 -0.13 -9.40
C ALA A 63 10.06 0.12 -8.20
N LEU A 64 10.12 -0.72 -7.16
CA LEU A 64 9.36 -0.54 -5.92
C LEU A 64 9.72 0.76 -5.18
N ALA A 65 10.98 1.17 -5.21
CA ALA A 65 11.45 2.41 -4.59
C ALA A 65 10.91 3.68 -5.28
N GLY A 66 10.30 3.56 -6.47
CA GLY A 66 9.70 4.68 -7.19
C GLY A 66 8.55 5.34 -6.40
N PRO A 67 8.46 6.69 -6.37
CA PRO A 67 7.42 7.39 -5.62
C PRO A 67 5.98 6.99 -5.96
N LEU A 68 5.73 6.67 -7.23
CA LEU A 68 4.42 6.26 -7.73
C LEU A 68 4.07 4.80 -7.44
N HIS A 69 4.93 4.06 -6.72
CA HIS A 69 4.71 2.64 -6.43
C HIS A 69 4.82 2.34 -4.92
N GLY A 70 5.96 2.63 -4.29
CA GLY A 70 6.25 2.15 -2.94
C GLY A 70 5.94 3.10 -1.78
N LEU A 71 5.38 4.31 -2.02
CA LEU A 71 5.26 5.35 -0.99
C LEU A 71 3.84 5.57 -0.43
N ALA A 72 2.81 4.91 -0.96
CA ALA A 72 1.42 5.17 -0.53
C ALA A 72 1.21 5.04 0.99
N ASN A 73 1.75 3.99 1.63
CA ASN A 73 1.64 3.79 3.08
C ASN A 73 2.20 4.99 3.88
N GLN A 74 3.42 5.41 3.59
CA GLN A 74 4.08 6.52 4.31
C GLN A 74 3.41 7.87 4.03
N GLU A 75 2.89 8.09 2.82
CA GLU A 75 2.13 9.30 2.48
C GLU A 75 0.82 9.37 3.27
N VAL A 76 0.09 8.26 3.38
CA VAL A 76 -1.16 8.21 4.15
C VAL A 76 -0.89 8.40 5.64
N LEU A 77 0.08 7.70 6.22
CA LEU A 77 0.41 7.87 7.65
C LEU A 77 0.81 9.31 7.97
N LYS A 78 1.65 9.92 7.14
CA LYS A 78 2.07 11.31 7.33
C LYS A 78 0.88 12.25 7.30
N TRP A 79 -0.03 12.07 6.33
CA TRP A 79 -1.25 12.86 6.23
C TRP A 79 -2.18 12.68 7.44
N ILE A 80 -2.33 11.45 7.97
CA ILE A 80 -3.10 11.17 9.19
C ILE A 80 -2.51 11.90 10.40
N GLN A 81 -1.19 11.86 10.56
CA GLN A 81 -0.50 12.55 11.66
C GLN A 81 -0.63 14.07 11.56
N GLU A 82 -0.48 14.63 10.35
CA GLU A 82 -0.68 16.06 10.09
C GLU A 82 -2.13 16.50 10.38
N LEU A 83 -3.11 15.67 10.01
CA LEU A 83 -4.52 15.90 10.32
C LEU A 83 -4.77 15.91 11.84
N LYS A 84 -4.28 14.90 12.56
CA LYS A 84 -4.41 14.82 14.02
C LYS A 84 -3.76 16.01 14.70
N ALA A 85 -2.52 16.34 14.35
CA ALA A 85 -1.81 17.49 14.90
C ALA A 85 -2.54 18.82 14.63
N LYS A 86 -3.11 18.99 13.43
CA LYS A 86 -3.94 20.16 13.10
C LYS A 86 -5.16 20.25 14.00
N PHE A 87 -5.85 19.13 14.24
CA PHE A 87 -7.05 19.09 15.07
C PHE A 87 -6.73 19.36 16.54
N ASP A 88 -5.66 18.75 17.06
CA ASP A 88 -5.17 19.00 18.42
C ASP A 88 -4.82 20.49 18.64
N ALA A 89 -4.09 21.10 17.70
CA ALA A 89 -3.73 22.52 17.76
C ALA A 89 -4.95 23.46 17.72
N GLN A 90 -6.07 22.99 17.15
CA GLN A 90 -7.33 23.73 17.09
C GLN A 90 -8.29 23.38 18.23
N GLY A 91 -7.93 22.44 19.12
CA GLY A 91 -8.84 21.89 20.13
C GLY A 91 -10.08 21.21 19.51
N LYS A 92 -9.99 20.74 18.26
CA LYS A 92 -11.09 20.08 17.55
C LYS A 92 -11.06 18.57 17.84
N PRO A 93 -12.17 17.98 18.31
CA PRO A 93 -12.23 16.55 18.51
C PRO A 93 -12.28 15.81 17.16
N ILE A 94 -11.78 14.57 17.14
CA ILE A 94 -11.97 13.64 16.03
C ILE A 94 -13.39 13.07 16.12
N THR A 95 -14.30 13.59 15.29
CA THR A 95 -15.69 13.11 15.18
C THR A 95 -16.09 13.00 13.73
N LYS A 96 -17.23 12.36 13.47
CA LYS A 96 -17.76 12.22 12.10
C LYS A 96 -18.00 13.59 11.47
N GLU A 97 -18.50 14.55 12.25
CA GLU A 97 -18.82 15.90 11.82
C GLU A 97 -17.54 16.66 11.43
N THR A 98 -16.53 16.69 12.31
CA THR A 98 -15.29 17.44 12.06
C THR A 98 -14.48 16.84 10.90
N ILE A 99 -14.48 15.51 10.75
CA ILE A 99 -13.87 14.84 9.59
C ILE A 99 -14.66 15.10 8.31
N THR A 100 -15.99 15.17 8.37
CA THR A 100 -16.83 15.48 7.20
C THR A 100 -16.59 16.90 6.71
N GLU A 101 -16.53 17.88 7.61
CA GLU A 101 -16.18 19.28 7.29
C GLU A 101 -14.82 19.36 6.60
N PHE A 102 -13.80 18.74 7.20
CA PHE A 102 -12.45 18.71 6.65
C PHE A 102 -12.38 18.03 5.27
N ALA A 103 -13.13 16.94 5.08
CA ALA A 103 -13.19 16.24 3.79
C ALA A 103 -13.77 17.17 2.70
N TRP A 104 -14.88 17.85 2.98
CA TRP A 104 -15.47 18.79 2.04
C TRP A 104 -14.58 20.00 1.76
N GLU A 105 -13.92 20.58 2.78
CA GLU A 105 -12.92 21.64 2.60
C GLU A 105 -11.80 21.18 1.63
N THR A 106 -11.30 19.97 1.83
CA THR A 106 -10.22 19.39 1.02
C THR A 106 -10.66 19.16 -0.43
N LEU A 107 -11.83 18.57 -0.64
CA LEU A 107 -12.38 18.28 -1.96
C LEU A 107 -12.76 19.56 -2.73
N ASN A 108 -13.33 20.55 -2.05
CA ASN A 108 -13.66 21.86 -2.62
C ASN A 108 -12.41 22.66 -3.00
N ALA A 109 -11.31 22.48 -2.26
CA ALA A 109 -9.99 22.99 -2.61
C ALA A 109 -9.31 22.21 -3.75
N LYS A 110 -10.02 21.28 -4.42
CA LYS A 110 -9.53 20.41 -5.50
C LYS A 110 -8.33 19.52 -5.10
N LYS A 111 -8.22 19.20 -3.82
CA LYS A 111 -7.25 18.22 -3.30
C LYS A 111 -7.92 16.84 -3.20
N VAL A 112 -7.08 15.81 -3.07
CA VAL A 112 -7.51 14.42 -2.91
C VAL A 112 -7.36 13.97 -1.46
N ILE A 113 -8.09 12.92 -1.09
CA ILE A 113 -7.94 12.23 0.18
C ILE A 113 -7.00 11.03 -0.03
N PRO A 114 -5.78 11.04 0.52
CA PRO A 114 -4.82 9.95 0.33
C PRO A 114 -5.41 8.59 0.73
N GLY A 115 -5.12 7.56 -0.06
CA GLY A 115 -5.60 6.20 0.21
C GLY A 115 -7.08 5.93 -0.16
N TYR A 116 -7.80 6.91 -0.70
CA TYR A 116 -9.17 6.73 -1.18
C TYR A 116 -9.28 7.05 -2.68
N GLY A 117 -10.20 6.37 -3.37
CA GLY A 117 -10.53 6.70 -4.75
C GLY A 117 -9.86 5.85 -5.82
N HIS A 118 -9.77 4.54 -5.60
CA HIS A 118 -9.12 3.61 -6.53
C HIS A 118 -9.91 3.42 -7.84
N ALA A 119 -9.20 3.31 -8.96
CA ALA A 119 -9.82 3.13 -10.28
C ALA A 119 -10.54 1.78 -10.48
N VAL A 120 -10.24 0.76 -9.67
CA VAL A 120 -10.60 -0.64 -9.95
C VAL A 120 -11.47 -1.27 -8.86
N LEU A 121 -11.19 -0.96 -7.58
CA LEU A 121 -11.84 -1.62 -6.44
C LEU A 121 -13.25 -1.07 -6.18
N ARG A 122 -14.29 -1.84 -6.50
CA ARG A 122 -15.71 -1.45 -6.33
C ARG A 122 -16.24 -1.52 -4.90
N LYS A 123 -15.43 -1.99 -3.96
CA LYS A 123 -15.73 -2.16 -2.53
C LYS A 123 -14.42 -2.03 -1.74
N THR A 124 -14.52 -1.89 -0.42
CA THR A 124 -13.36 -1.89 0.48
C THR A 124 -12.43 -3.05 0.18
N ASP A 125 -11.14 -2.73 0.03
CA ASP A 125 -10.08 -3.73 -0.15
C ASP A 125 -10.10 -4.72 1.04
N PRO A 126 -10.23 -6.04 0.81
CA PRO A 126 -10.16 -7.01 1.90
C PRO A 126 -8.87 -6.92 2.73
N ARG A 127 -7.78 -6.43 2.14
CA ARG A 127 -6.51 -6.18 2.84
C ARG A 127 -6.60 -4.98 3.80
N TYR A 128 -7.44 -3.99 3.50
CA TYR A 128 -7.79 -2.94 4.46
C TYR A 128 -8.65 -3.53 5.59
N THR A 129 -9.66 -4.33 5.26
CA THR A 129 -10.59 -4.91 6.24
C THR A 129 -9.88 -5.77 7.28
N CYS A 130 -8.99 -6.68 6.88
CA CYS A 130 -8.27 -7.52 7.84
C CYS A 130 -7.32 -6.72 8.75
N GLN A 131 -6.71 -5.65 8.25
CA GLN A 131 -5.92 -4.73 9.06
C GLN A 131 -6.78 -3.96 10.08
N ARG A 132 -7.99 -3.57 9.68
CA ARG A 132 -8.97 -2.94 10.58
C ARG A 132 -9.44 -3.90 11.66
N GLU A 133 -9.74 -5.15 11.32
CA GLU A 133 -10.09 -6.20 12.30
C GLU A 133 -8.95 -6.44 13.30
N PHE A 134 -7.70 -6.45 12.82
CA PHE A 134 -6.53 -6.51 13.69
C PHE A 134 -6.48 -5.31 14.64
N ALA A 135 -6.65 -4.09 14.12
CA ALA A 135 -6.61 -2.88 14.94
C ALA A 135 -7.71 -2.86 16.02
N LEU A 136 -8.95 -3.20 15.66
CA LEU A 136 -10.08 -3.28 16.60
C LEU A 136 -9.83 -4.26 17.74
N LYS A 137 -9.07 -5.33 17.49
CA LYS A 137 -8.77 -6.35 18.49
C LYS A 137 -7.57 -5.99 19.37
N HIS A 138 -6.55 -5.36 18.80
CA HIS A 138 -5.24 -5.22 19.45
C HIS A 138 -4.90 -3.79 19.88
N MET A 139 -5.53 -2.77 19.29
CA MET A 139 -5.24 -1.35 19.52
C MET A 139 -6.48 -0.44 19.33
N PRO A 140 -7.66 -0.78 19.91
CA PRO A 140 -8.89 -0.02 19.69
C PRO A 140 -8.84 1.42 20.21
N ASP A 141 -8.00 1.67 21.22
CA ASP A 141 -7.88 2.97 21.88
C ASP A 141 -6.72 3.82 21.33
N ASP A 142 -6.02 3.36 20.28
CA ASP A 142 -4.95 4.13 19.65
C ASP A 142 -5.49 5.37 18.93
N GLU A 143 -4.91 6.53 19.22
CA GLU A 143 -5.42 7.81 18.70
C GLU A 143 -5.37 7.90 17.17
N LEU A 144 -4.32 7.38 16.52
CA LEU A 144 -4.21 7.44 15.06
C LEU A 144 -5.16 6.43 14.41
N PHE A 145 -5.36 5.27 15.03
CA PHE A 145 -6.39 4.34 14.58
C PHE A 145 -7.81 4.93 14.70
N GLN A 146 -8.13 5.65 15.77
CA GLN A 146 -9.42 6.33 15.90
C GLN A 146 -9.65 7.36 14.78
N VAL A 147 -8.60 8.05 14.33
CA VAL A 147 -8.66 8.92 13.14
C VAL A 147 -9.00 8.09 11.89
N VAL A 148 -8.26 7.02 11.63
CA VAL A 148 -8.48 6.14 10.46
C VAL A 148 -9.89 5.54 10.46
N ASP A 149 -10.38 5.05 11.61
CA ASP A 149 -11.70 4.43 11.73
C ASP A 149 -12.83 5.46 11.54
N THR A 150 -12.66 6.66 12.09
CA THR A 150 -13.62 7.77 11.90
C THR A 150 -13.68 8.18 10.43
N ILE A 151 -12.53 8.33 9.76
CA ILE A 151 -12.45 8.60 8.32
C ILE A 151 -13.18 7.51 7.54
N TYR A 152 -12.91 6.24 7.82
CA TYR A 152 -13.58 5.13 7.13
C TYR A 152 -15.10 5.17 7.27
N SER A 153 -15.61 5.60 8.43
CA SER A 153 -17.05 5.65 8.69
C SER A 153 -17.83 6.70 7.88
N VAL A 154 -17.15 7.72 7.35
CA VAL A 154 -17.79 8.84 6.62
C VAL A 154 -17.30 9.00 5.18
N MET A 155 -16.03 8.72 4.91
CA MET A 155 -15.36 9.06 3.66
C MET A 155 -16.00 8.39 2.42
N PRO A 156 -16.42 7.11 2.45
CA PRO A 156 -17.07 6.50 1.30
C PRO A 156 -18.34 7.25 0.87
N GLY A 157 -19.17 7.66 1.83
CA GLY A 157 -20.40 8.42 1.56
C GLY A 157 -20.11 9.80 0.97
N ILE A 158 -19.15 10.53 1.56
CA ILE A 158 -18.73 11.86 1.10
C ILE A 158 -18.20 11.81 -0.33
N LEU A 159 -17.35 10.83 -0.66
CA LEU A 159 -16.77 10.70 -1.99
C LEU A 159 -17.81 10.28 -3.03
N THR A 160 -18.80 9.46 -2.65
CA THR A 160 -19.96 9.17 -3.49
C THR A 160 -20.77 10.43 -3.78
N GLU A 161 -21.06 11.23 -2.75
CA GLU A 161 -21.81 12.50 -2.90
C GLU A 161 -21.05 13.53 -3.76
N HIS A 162 -19.73 13.64 -3.58
CA HIS A 162 -18.88 14.51 -4.40
C HIS A 162 -18.85 14.11 -5.89
N GLY A 163 -19.10 12.84 -6.23
CA GLY A 163 -19.39 12.39 -7.60
C GLY A 163 -18.22 12.38 -8.59
N LYS A 164 -16.99 12.73 -8.18
CA LYS A 164 -15.80 12.72 -9.06
C LYS A 164 -14.97 11.43 -9.02
N VAL A 165 -15.28 10.54 -8.06
CA VAL A 165 -14.52 9.32 -7.82
C VAL A 165 -15.38 8.12 -8.22
N ALA A 166 -14.83 7.23 -9.06
CA ALA A 166 -15.55 6.05 -9.51
C ALA A 166 -15.81 5.04 -8.37
N ASN A 167 -14.80 4.81 -7.52
CA ASN A 167 -14.94 3.93 -6.36
C ASN A 167 -14.40 4.58 -5.08
N PRO A 168 -15.24 4.88 -4.09
CA PRO A 168 -14.90 5.72 -2.95
C PRO A 168 -14.25 4.96 -1.78
N TYR A 169 -13.71 3.77 -2.01
CA TYR A 169 -13.27 2.85 -0.96
C TYR A 169 -11.75 2.90 -0.73
N PRO A 170 -11.28 2.59 0.48
CA PRO A 170 -9.85 2.58 0.79
C PRO A 170 -9.14 1.32 0.30
N ASN A 171 -7.82 1.40 0.20
CA ASN A 171 -6.92 0.27 -0.08
C ASN A 171 -6.06 -0.09 1.15
N VAL A 172 -5.22 -1.11 1.01
CA VAL A 172 -4.31 -1.59 2.06
C VAL A 172 -3.42 -0.50 2.69
N ASP A 173 -2.97 0.47 1.88
CA ASP A 173 -2.04 1.52 2.31
C ASP A 173 -2.70 2.57 3.21
N SER A 174 -4.03 2.63 3.20
CA SER A 174 -4.81 3.53 4.06
C SER A 174 -4.84 3.12 5.53
N HIS A 175 -4.24 1.98 5.89
CA HIS A 175 -4.30 1.42 7.23
C HIS A 175 -2.96 0.90 7.76
N SER A 176 -2.09 0.38 6.89
CA SER A 176 -0.85 -0.29 7.30
C SER A 176 0.09 0.59 8.14
N GLY A 177 0.14 1.89 7.83
CA GLY A 177 1.04 2.81 8.52
C GLY A 177 0.72 2.99 10.00
N VAL A 178 -0.56 3.11 10.38
CA VAL A 178 -0.95 3.32 11.78
C VAL A 178 -0.68 2.08 12.63
N LEU A 179 -0.79 0.88 12.04
CA LEU A 179 -0.45 -0.38 12.68
C LEU A 179 1.04 -0.44 13.02
N LEU A 180 1.90 -0.16 12.02
CA LEU A 180 3.36 -0.14 12.23
C LEU A 180 3.77 0.91 13.27
N TRP A 181 3.19 2.10 13.18
CA TRP A 181 3.45 3.21 14.09
C TRP A 181 3.13 2.86 15.54
N HIS A 182 1.97 2.25 15.79
CA HIS A 182 1.51 1.86 17.12
C HIS A 182 2.52 0.95 17.86
N TYR A 183 3.13 0.00 17.14
CA TYR A 183 4.12 -0.91 17.73
C TYR A 183 5.54 -0.32 17.81
N GLY A 184 5.73 0.97 17.53
CA GLY A 184 7.02 1.64 17.62
C GLY A 184 7.86 1.60 16.35
N PHE A 185 7.35 0.98 15.27
CA PHE A 185 8.03 0.95 13.97
C PHE A 185 7.81 2.27 13.24
N THR A 186 8.54 3.32 13.65
CA THR A 186 8.23 4.73 13.35
C THR A 186 9.09 5.32 12.21
N GLN A 187 9.99 4.54 11.61
CA GLN A 187 10.87 5.00 10.54
C GLN A 187 10.17 4.92 9.17
N PHE A 188 9.42 5.97 8.81
CA PHE A 188 8.68 6.10 7.55
C PHE A 188 9.42 5.57 6.30
N GLN A 189 10.69 5.94 6.17
CA GLN A 189 11.52 5.59 5.01
C GLN A 189 11.79 4.09 4.88
N TYR A 190 11.59 3.32 5.95
CA TYR A 190 11.82 1.88 5.96
C TYR A 190 10.59 1.07 5.53
N TYR A 191 9.39 1.65 5.47
CA TYR A 191 8.16 0.88 5.22
C TYR A 191 8.17 0.16 3.87
N THR A 192 8.78 0.77 2.85
CA THR A 192 8.95 0.16 1.53
C THR A 192 9.87 -1.08 1.58
N VAL A 193 10.78 -1.18 2.55
CA VAL A 193 11.59 -2.38 2.77
C VAL A 193 10.72 -3.54 3.25
N LEU A 194 9.79 -3.30 4.19
CA LEU A 194 8.83 -4.32 4.62
C LEU A 194 7.96 -4.79 3.46
N PHE A 195 7.51 -3.84 2.63
CA PHE A 195 6.75 -4.15 1.43
C PHE A 195 7.57 -5.02 0.45
N GLY A 196 8.85 -4.68 0.25
CA GLY A 196 9.80 -5.49 -0.49
C GLY A 196 9.81 -6.93 0.05
N VAL A 197 10.19 -7.12 1.32
CA VAL A 197 10.26 -8.45 1.95
C VAL A 197 9.00 -9.29 1.73
N SER A 198 7.81 -8.69 1.86
CA SER A 198 6.55 -9.37 1.55
C SER A 198 6.42 -9.72 0.06
N ARG A 199 6.62 -8.73 -0.82
CA ARG A 199 6.50 -8.87 -2.28
C ARG A 199 7.43 -9.92 -2.89
N GLY A 200 8.55 -10.20 -2.22
CA GLY A 200 9.49 -11.24 -2.63
C GLY A 200 8.81 -12.61 -2.79
N VAL A 201 7.85 -12.93 -1.93
CA VAL A 201 7.13 -14.21 -1.99
C VAL A 201 6.39 -14.38 -3.32
N GLY A 202 5.58 -13.39 -3.73
CA GLY A 202 4.83 -13.44 -4.99
C GLY A 202 5.72 -13.37 -6.23
N ALA A 203 6.60 -12.36 -6.26
CA ALA A 203 7.44 -12.11 -7.44
C ALA A 203 8.40 -13.27 -7.74
N LEU A 204 9.01 -13.88 -6.72
CA LEU A 204 9.92 -15.02 -6.91
C LEU A 204 9.17 -16.32 -7.19
N SER A 205 7.95 -16.49 -6.65
CA SER A 205 7.10 -17.63 -7.00
C SER A 205 6.71 -17.60 -8.48
N GLN A 206 6.34 -16.42 -9.00
CA GLN A 206 6.05 -16.26 -10.43
C GLN A 206 7.31 -16.47 -11.27
N LEU A 207 8.46 -15.95 -10.85
CA LEU A 207 9.73 -16.13 -11.57
C LEU A 207 10.13 -17.61 -11.71
N TYR A 208 9.85 -18.44 -10.70
CA TYR A 208 10.01 -19.90 -10.80
C TYR A 208 9.15 -20.47 -11.93
N TRP A 209 7.86 -20.12 -11.95
CA TRP A 209 6.94 -20.58 -12.99
C TRP A 209 7.32 -20.09 -14.38
N ASP A 210 7.83 -18.87 -14.51
CA ASP A 210 8.31 -18.35 -15.79
C ASP A 210 9.42 -19.23 -16.39
N ARG A 211 10.29 -19.80 -15.54
CA ARG A 211 11.33 -20.76 -15.98
C ARG A 211 10.75 -22.15 -16.21
N ALA A 212 9.91 -22.64 -15.30
CA ALA A 212 9.28 -23.96 -15.42
C ALA A 212 8.44 -24.10 -16.70
N LEU A 213 7.77 -23.03 -17.12
CA LEU A 213 6.96 -22.97 -18.33
C LEU A 213 7.76 -22.58 -19.59
N GLY A 214 9.05 -22.26 -19.44
CA GLY A 214 9.89 -21.82 -20.56
C GLY A 214 9.40 -20.54 -21.23
N LEU A 215 8.89 -19.58 -20.45
CA LEU A 215 8.42 -18.31 -21.00
C LEU A 215 9.57 -17.57 -21.70
N PRO A 216 9.33 -17.02 -22.91
CA PRO A 216 10.37 -16.41 -23.73
C PRO A 216 10.79 -15.04 -23.20
N LEU A 217 11.84 -14.49 -23.82
CA LEU A 217 12.24 -13.09 -23.63
C LEU A 217 11.06 -12.14 -23.91
N GLU A 218 10.76 -11.25 -22.96
CA GLU A 218 9.81 -10.17 -23.17
C GLU A 218 10.47 -9.08 -24.04
N ARG A 219 9.87 -8.81 -25.21
CA ARG A 219 10.43 -7.86 -26.19
C ARG A 219 9.34 -7.13 -26.98
N PRO A 220 8.61 -6.18 -26.36
CA PRO A 220 7.62 -5.37 -27.05
C PRO A 220 8.28 -4.51 -28.14
N LYS A 221 7.53 -4.19 -29.20
CA LYS A 221 7.99 -3.25 -30.24
C LYS A 221 7.70 -1.82 -29.78
N SER A 222 8.71 -0.97 -29.78
CA SER A 222 8.51 0.48 -29.68
C SER A 222 8.16 1.05 -31.06
N VAL A 223 7.32 2.09 -31.07
CA VAL A 223 6.93 2.84 -32.27
C VAL A 223 7.02 4.33 -32.00
N THR A 224 7.25 5.13 -33.05
CA THR A 224 7.29 6.58 -32.94
C THR A 224 5.91 7.19 -33.22
N PRO A 225 5.65 8.44 -32.79
CA PRO A 225 4.43 9.15 -33.18
C PRO A 225 4.22 9.24 -34.70
N GLU A 226 5.29 9.41 -35.48
CA GLU A 226 5.21 9.46 -36.95
C GLU A 226 4.80 8.11 -37.55
N TRP A 227 5.28 7.00 -36.96
CA TRP A 227 4.85 5.67 -37.36
C TRP A 227 3.35 5.48 -37.09
N LEU A 228 2.87 5.88 -35.91
CA LEU A 228 1.45 5.80 -35.54
C LEU A 228 0.57 6.63 -36.48
N TRP A 229 0.99 7.87 -36.78
CA TRP A 229 0.23 8.76 -37.66
C TRP A 229 0.00 8.14 -39.03
N LYS A 230 1.04 7.50 -39.60
CA LYS A 230 0.96 6.79 -40.89
C LYS A 230 0.03 5.57 -40.89
N GLN A 231 -0.33 5.01 -39.74
CA GLN A 231 -1.27 3.88 -39.68
C GLN A 231 -2.74 4.32 -39.68
N VAL A 232 -3.01 5.57 -39.28
CA VAL A 232 -4.38 6.09 -39.10
C VAL A 232 -4.76 7.18 -40.11
N SER A 233 -3.79 7.70 -40.88
CA SER A 233 -3.99 8.60 -42.02
C SER A 233 -4.21 7.83 -43.31
#